data_AF-A0AAE6BAI5-F1
#
_entry.id   AF-A0AAE6BAI5-F1
#
_cell.length_a   1.000
_cell.length_b   1.000
_cell.length_c   1.000
_cell.angle_alpha   90.00
_cell.angle_beta   90.00
_cell.angle_gamma   90.00
#
_symmetry.space_group_name_H-M   'P 1'
#
loop_
_entity.id
_entity.type
_entity.pdbx_description
1 polymer ?
#
loop_
_entity_poly.entity_id
_entity_poly.type
_entity_poly.pdbx_seq_one_letter_code
_entity_poly.pdbx_strand_id
1 'polypeptide(L)'
;MDEDFGSIRSPEKVDAWEKGRKPESISKLDAMLGAKLAELKNLAQCQLFRFSARAKNYIWAMNETGEIIIAVEELALVQPEASYSGYPRRRGYRHPSEEKKLGHPTLLNGGKARIAGELAFDDDDDNGLIWILNANSGRYCKQKPPTPDQLDKVAEIFKDRGVDVKVDYD
;
A
#
# COMPACT_ATOMS: atom_id res chain seq x y z
N MET A 1 7.55 -8.29 -18.62
CA MET A 1 7.52 -7.05 -17.79
C MET A 1 6.29 -6.21 -18.06
N ASP A 2 6.08 -5.66 -19.27
CA ASP A 2 4.85 -4.88 -19.56
C ASP A 2 3.60 -5.77 -19.63
N GLU A 3 3.74 -6.98 -20.18
CA GLU A 3 2.69 -8.00 -20.19
C GLU A 3 2.36 -8.43 -18.74
N ASP A 4 3.38 -8.66 -17.93
CA ASP A 4 3.25 -9.17 -16.55
C ASP A 4 2.80 -8.12 -15.52
N PHE A 5 3.16 -6.84 -15.68
CA PHE A 5 2.97 -5.82 -14.63
C PHE A 5 2.37 -4.52 -15.16
N GLY A 6 1.95 -4.51 -16.42
CA GLY A 6 1.45 -3.32 -17.10
C GLY A 6 2.55 -2.37 -17.58
N SER A 7 2.15 -1.48 -18.47
CA SER A 7 3.03 -0.45 -19.02
C SER A 7 3.43 0.57 -17.94
N ILE A 8 4.66 1.06 -18.04
CA ILE A 8 5.17 2.18 -17.24
C ILE A 8 4.27 3.41 -17.43
N ARG A 9 3.93 4.09 -16.33
CA ARG A 9 3.07 5.28 -16.33
C ARG A 9 3.50 6.33 -15.31
N SER A 10 3.38 7.59 -15.69
CA SER A 10 3.55 8.73 -14.78
C SER A 10 2.32 8.87 -13.86
N PRO A 11 2.45 9.46 -12.68
CA PRO A 11 1.29 9.75 -11.85
C PRO A 11 0.41 10.80 -12.52
N GLU A 12 -0.90 10.58 -12.54
CA GLU A 12 -1.89 11.54 -13.07
C GLU A 12 -1.89 12.87 -12.30
N LYS A 13 -1.53 12.80 -11.00
CA LYS A 13 -1.46 13.97 -10.14
C LYS A 13 -0.42 13.75 -9.04
N VAL A 14 0.28 14.83 -8.68
CA VAL A 14 1.08 14.94 -7.45
C VAL A 14 0.65 16.21 -6.75
N ASP A 15 0.12 16.08 -5.52
CA ASP A 15 -0.36 17.22 -4.76
C ASP A 15 0.81 18.08 -4.28
N ALA A 16 0.58 19.38 -4.08
CA ALA A 16 1.64 20.33 -3.73
C ALA A 16 2.36 19.95 -2.43
N TRP A 17 1.65 19.37 -1.46
CA TRP A 17 2.22 18.91 -0.20
C TRP A 17 2.95 17.57 -0.28
N GLU A 18 2.85 16.84 -1.40
CA GLU A 18 3.58 15.59 -1.61
C GLU A 18 4.99 15.84 -2.20
N LYS A 19 5.18 17.00 -2.85
CA LYS A 19 6.42 17.32 -3.59
C LYS A 19 7.64 17.32 -2.66
N GLY A 20 8.64 16.52 -3.01
CA GLY A 20 9.90 16.40 -2.27
C GLY A 20 9.79 15.68 -0.93
N ARG A 21 8.64 15.06 -0.63
CA ARG A 21 8.40 14.32 0.61
C ARG A 21 8.31 12.82 0.35
N LYS A 22 8.62 12.06 1.40
CA LYS A 22 8.51 10.60 1.44
C LYS A 22 7.88 10.19 2.77
N PRO A 23 7.11 9.10 2.82
CA PRO A 23 6.71 8.49 4.08
C PRO A 23 7.95 8.05 4.86
N GLU A 24 7.89 8.15 6.18
CA GLU A 24 8.96 7.66 7.08
C GLU A 24 9.07 6.13 7.07
N SER A 25 7.94 5.44 6.89
CA SER A 25 7.84 3.98 6.87
C SER A 25 8.23 3.33 5.53
N ILE A 26 8.76 4.11 4.58
CA ILE A 26 9.10 3.62 3.24
C ILE A 26 10.06 2.43 3.31
N SER A 27 9.64 1.32 2.71
CA SER A 27 10.35 0.05 2.77
C SER A 27 10.29 -0.64 1.41
N LYS A 28 11.36 -1.33 1.03
CA LYS A 28 11.36 -2.20 -0.16
C LYS A 28 10.82 -3.58 0.23
N LEU A 29 9.95 -4.15 -0.59
CA LEU A 29 9.52 -5.54 -0.43
C LEU A 29 10.66 -6.48 -0.80
N ASP A 30 11.45 -6.84 0.20
CA ASP A 30 12.46 -7.87 0.14
C ASP A 30 12.12 -9.07 1.04
N ALA A 31 13.02 -10.05 1.13
CA ALA A 31 12.80 -11.23 1.96
C ALA A 31 12.71 -10.90 3.45
N MET A 32 13.38 -9.84 3.91
CA MET A 32 13.34 -9.42 5.30
C MET A 32 12.00 -8.79 5.63
N LEU A 33 11.53 -7.83 4.80
CA LEU A 33 10.22 -7.22 5.00
C LEU A 33 9.10 -8.25 4.87
N GLY A 34 9.19 -9.15 3.89
CA GLY A 34 8.21 -10.20 3.68
C GLY A 34 8.05 -11.12 4.91
N ALA A 35 9.17 -11.54 5.51
CA ALA A 35 9.14 -12.30 6.77
C ALA A 35 8.47 -11.51 7.91
N LYS A 36 8.69 -10.19 8.01
CA LYS A 36 8.04 -9.35 9.02
C LYS A 36 6.54 -9.15 8.78
N LEU A 37 6.11 -9.06 7.54
CA LEU A 37 4.68 -9.02 7.19
C LEU A 37 3.97 -10.35 7.51
N ALA A 38 4.67 -11.48 7.35
CA ALA A 38 4.18 -12.80 7.77
C ALA A 38 4.07 -12.92 9.29
N GLU A 39 5.09 -12.49 10.04
CA GLU A 39 5.05 -12.41 11.51
C GLU A 39 3.88 -11.53 11.98
N LEU A 40 3.66 -10.37 11.34
CA LEU A 40 2.56 -9.48 11.66
C LEU A 40 1.19 -10.14 11.42
N LYS A 41 1.02 -10.91 10.34
CA LYS A 41 -0.21 -11.69 10.08
C LYS A 41 -0.48 -12.67 11.22
N ASN A 42 0.54 -13.37 11.71
CA ASN A 42 0.39 -14.32 12.81
C ASN A 42 -0.01 -13.61 14.11
N LEU A 43 0.62 -12.46 14.41
CA LEU A 43 0.25 -11.66 15.58
C LEU A 43 -1.19 -11.12 15.48
N ALA A 44 -1.60 -10.69 14.29
CA ALA A 44 -2.93 -10.10 14.05
C ALA A 44 -4.10 -11.08 14.25
N GLN A 45 -3.84 -12.39 14.43
CA GLN A 45 -4.89 -13.37 14.72
C GLN A 45 -5.44 -13.26 16.15
N CYS A 46 -4.71 -12.64 17.08
CA CYS A 46 -5.25 -12.43 18.44
C CYS A 46 -6.21 -11.23 18.46
N GLN A 47 -7.21 -11.25 19.35
CA GLN A 47 -8.25 -10.22 19.39
C GLN A 47 -7.69 -8.80 19.54
N LEU A 48 -6.69 -8.59 20.41
CA LEU A 48 -6.10 -7.27 20.64
C LEU A 48 -5.43 -6.72 19.37
N PHE A 49 -4.62 -7.55 18.70
CA PHE A 49 -3.87 -7.11 17.52
C PHE A 49 -4.74 -7.08 16.26
N ARG A 50 -5.81 -7.87 16.17
CA ARG A 50 -6.75 -7.87 15.04
C ARG A 50 -7.29 -6.47 14.75
N PHE A 51 -7.84 -5.80 15.77
CA PHE A 51 -8.41 -4.46 15.61
C PHE A 51 -7.35 -3.41 15.27
N SER A 52 -6.15 -3.54 15.85
CA SER A 52 -5.03 -2.65 15.55
C SER A 52 -4.56 -2.80 14.09
N ALA A 53 -4.40 -4.04 13.63
CA ALA A 53 -3.92 -4.37 12.29
C ALA A 53 -4.92 -3.94 11.20
N ARG A 54 -6.22 -4.23 11.39
CA ARG A 54 -7.29 -3.84 10.46
C ARG A 54 -7.41 -2.32 10.29
N ALA A 55 -7.05 -1.55 11.31
CA ALA A 55 -7.10 -0.10 11.24
C ALA A 55 -6.05 0.50 10.30
N LYS A 56 -5.07 -0.26 9.81
CA LYS A 56 -3.98 0.26 8.97
C LYS A 56 -4.20 -0.03 7.49
N ASN A 57 -3.82 0.95 6.68
CA ASN A 57 -3.71 0.82 5.24
C ASN A 57 -2.25 1.03 4.83
N TYR A 58 -1.76 0.20 3.92
CA TYR A 58 -0.44 0.35 3.34
C TYR A 58 -0.61 0.69 1.87
N ILE A 59 0.13 1.70 1.41
CA ILE A 59 0.23 2.01 -0.01
C ILE A 59 1.45 1.31 -0.57
N TRP A 60 1.34 0.78 -1.79
CA TRP A 60 2.46 0.16 -2.48
C TRP A 60 2.52 0.59 -3.94
N ALA A 61 3.73 0.61 -4.50
CA ALA A 61 3.95 0.87 -5.91
C ALA A 61 5.14 0.04 -6.42
N MET A 62 4.96 -0.58 -7.59
CA MET A 62 6.03 -1.18 -8.36
C MET A 62 6.64 -0.11 -9.27
N ASN A 63 7.94 0.12 -9.16
CA ASN A 63 8.66 1.08 -10.01
C ASN A 63 8.94 0.53 -11.42
N GLU A 64 9.67 1.30 -12.24
CA GLU A 64 10.02 0.93 -13.63
C GLU A 64 10.89 -0.34 -13.74
N THR A 65 11.67 -0.64 -12.70
CA THR A 65 12.59 -1.79 -12.65
C THR A 65 11.95 -3.06 -12.08
N GLY A 66 10.70 -2.96 -11.58
CA GLY A 66 9.96 -4.08 -10.99
C GLY A 66 10.12 -4.21 -9.47
N GLU A 67 10.76 -3.24 -8.81
CA GLU A 67 10.85 -3.22 -7.34
C GLU A 67 9.56 -2.69 -6.74
N ILE A 68 9.04 -3.39 -5.72
CA ILE A 68 7.85 -2.98 -4.97
C ILE A 68 8.31 -2.21 -3.73
N ILE A 69 7.82 -0.97 -3.63
CA ILE A 69 8.01 -0.09 -2.47
C ILE A 69 6.68 -0.01 -1.72
N ILE A 70 6.72 -0.16 -0.40
CA ILE A 70 5.56 -0.18 0.49
C ILE A 70 5.78 0.86 1.60
N ALA A 71 4.72 1.53 2.02
CA ALA A 71 4.70 2.34 3.22
C ALA A 71 3.32 2.29 3.89
N VAL A 72 3.26 2.62 5.17
CA VAL A 72 2.00 2.98 5.80
C VAL A 72 1.46 4.25 5.15
N GLU A 73 0.15 4.37 4.98
CA GLU A 73 -0.45 5.61 4.47
C GLU A 73 -0.39 6.72 5.55
N GLU A 74 0.67 7.52 5.46
CA GLU A 74 1.00 8.59 6.41
C GLU A 74 0.37 9.93 6.06
N LEU A 75 0.37 10.83 7.04
CA LEU A 75 0.00 12.23 6.85
C LEU A 75 1.24 13.10 6.56
N ALA A 76 1.06 14.12 5.75
CA ALA A 76 2.06 15.09 5.35
C ALA A 76 2.26 16.16 6.46
N LEU A 77 2.77 15.74 7.62
CA LEU A 77 2.98 16.59 8.81
C LEU A 77 4.21 17.51 8.66
N VAL A 78 4.13 18.79 9.05
CA VAL A 78 5.23 19.76 8.85
C VAL A 78 6.08 20.00 10.12
N GLN A 79 5.57 19.70 11.32
CA GLN A 79 6.28 19.74 12.61
C GLN A 79 5.33 19.14 13.68
N PRO A 80 5.74 18.14 14.49
CA PRO A 80 4.83 17.55 15.47
C PRO A 80 4.88 18.29 16.81
N GLU A 81 3.84 19.06 17.12
CA GLU A 81 3.61 19.61 18.48
C GLU A 81 2.42 18.89 19.21
N ALA A 82 1.85 17.83 18.63
CA ALA A 82 0.58 17.11 18.95
C ALA A 82 -0.71 17.92 18.65
N SER A 83 -1.90 17.38 18.38
CA SER A 83 -2.47 16.01 18.36
C SER A 83 -2.95 15.66 16.96
N TYR A 84 -2.61 14.47 16.45
CA TYR A 84 -3.11 13.96 15.17
C TYR A 84 -4.21 12.92 15.39
N SER A 85 -5.48 13.35 15.31
CA SER A 85 -6.64 12.49 15.49
C SER A 85 -6.76 11.45 14.38
N GLY A 86 -6.04 10.33 14.49
CA GLY A 86 -6.11 9.23 13.53
C GLY A 86 -4.90 9.07 12.63
N TYR A 87 -3.72 9.51 13.09
CA TYR A 87 -2.43 9.16 12.49
C TYR A 87 -1.93 7.78 12.96
N PRO A 88 -1.30 6.98 12.07
CA PRO A 88 -1.39 7.07 10.61
C PRO A 88 -2.82 6.72 10.13
N ARG A 89 -3.14 7.04 8.87
CA ARG A 89 -4.50 7.00 8.32
C ARG A 89 -5.21 5.70 8.68
N ARG A 90 -6.41 5.84 9.26
CA ARG A 90 -7.26 4.70 9.66
C ARG A 90 -8.11 4.18 8.51
N ARG A 91 -7.97 2.90 8.14
CA ARG A 91 -8.83 2.24 7.13
C ARG A 91 -10.29 2.23 7.62
N GLY A 92 -11.25 2.45 6.71
CA GLY A 92 -12.69 2.39 7.00
C GLY A 92 -13.30 3.64 7.67
N TYR A 93 -12.49 4.64 8.05
CA TYR A 93 -13.00 5.89 8.63
C TYR A 93 -12.95 7.04 7.62
N ARG A 94 -13.95 7.92 7.66
CA ARG A 94 -13.94 9.17 6.88
C ARG A 94 -12.85 10.08 7.44
N HIS A 95 -11.90 10.45 6.59
CA HIS A 95 -10.84 11.38 6.95
C HIS A 95 -11.25 12.81 6.63
N PRO A 96 -10.99 13.78 7.53
CA PRO A 96 -11.14 15.20 7.21
C PRO A 96 -10.31 15.55 5.97
N SER A 97 -10.86 16.32 5.04
CA SER A 97 -10.12 16.78 3.84
C SER A 97 -8.89 17.62 4.17
N GLU A 98 -8.83 18.15 5.40
CA GLU A 98 -7.70 18.92 5.91
C GLU A 98 -6.49 18.05 6.24
N GLU A 99 -6.68 16.75 6.46
CA GLU A 99 -5.60 15.79 6.66
C GLU A 99 -4.94 15.45 5.32
N LYS A 100 -3.92 16.24 4.98
CA LYS A 100 -3.08 16.04 3.79
C LYS A 100 -2.33 14.72 3.90
N LYS A 101 -2.72 13.71 3.14
CA LYS A 101 -2.03 12.41 3.10
C LYS A 101 -0.84 12.40 2.14
N LEU A 102 0.12 11.52 2.41
CA LEU A 102 1.18 11.11 1.48
C LEU A 102 0.68 9.91 0.66
N GLY A 103 0.43 10.10 -0.63
CA GLY A 103 -0.09 9.06 -1.53
C GLY A 103 1.01 8.32 -2.31
N HIS A 104 0.61 7.42 -3.20
CA HIS A 104 1.51 6.59 -4.02
C HIS A 104 2.66 7.33 -4.70
N PRO A 105 2.50 8.57 -5.23
CA PRO A 105 3.62 9.27 -5.86
C PRO A 105 4.81 9.50 -4.91
N THR A 106 4.56 9.61 -3.61
CA THR A 106 5.62 9.83 -2.61
C THR A 106 6.54 8.60 -2.45
N LEU A 107 6.06 7.39 -2.76
CA LEU A 107 6.87 6.17 -2.74
C LEU A 107 7.99 6.20 -3.80
N LEU A 108 7.74 6.90 -4.90
CA LEU A 108 8.64 6.95 -6.06
C LEU A 108 9.16 8.36 -6.35
N ASN A 109 9.04 9.29 -5.38
CA ASN A 109 9.43 10.70 -5.52
C ASN A 109 8.80 11.38 -6.76
N GLY A 110 7.53 11.09 -7.03
CA GLY A 110 6.81 11.57 -8.22
C GLY A 110 7.19 10.84 -9.52
N GLY A 111 8.04 9.81 -9.43
CA GLY A 111 8.46 8.98 -10.55
C GLY A 111 7.36 8.06 -11.09
N LYS A 112 7.73 7.27 -12.09
CA LYS A 112 6.80 6.40 -12.81
C LYS A 112 6.64 5.05 -12.10
N ALA A 113 5.45 4.48 -12.20
CA ALA A 113 5.13 3.15 -11.70
C ALA A 113 4.71 2.22 -12.84
N ARG A 114 4.82 0.91 -12.62
CA ARG A 114 4.16 -0.11 -13.45
C ARG A 114 2.75 -0.38 -12.96
N ILE A 115 2.59 -0.57 -11.66
CA ILE A 115 1.33 -0.88 -11.00
C ILE A 115 1.42 -0.40 -9.55
N ALA A 116 0.30 0.05 -8.97
CA ALA A 116 0.26 0.56 -7.61
C ALA A 116 -1.13 0.36 -7.01
N GLY A 117 -1.18 0.20 -5.69
CA GLY A 117 -2.44 -0.03 -5.00
C GLY A 117 -2.28 -0.07 -3.49
N GLU A 118 -3.15 -0.83 -2.84
CA GLU A 118 -3.21 -0.92 -1.40
C GLU A 118 -2.97 -2.35 -0.93
N LEU A 119 -2.41 -2.47 0.27
CA LEU A 119 -2.28 -3.70 1.03
C LEU A 119 -2.90 -3.44 2.40
N ALA A 120 -3.81 -4.30 2.85
CA ALA A 120 -4.48 -4.11 4.13
C ALA A 120 -4.88 -5.44 4.74
N PHE A 121 -5.11 -5.44 6.05
CA PHE A 121 -5.75 -6.57 6.70
C PHE A 121 -7.28 -6.49 6.57
N ASP A 122 -7.91 -7.59 6.21
CA ASP A 122 -9.37 -7.75 6.25
C ASP A 122 -9.81 -9.11 6.79
N ASP A 123 -11.08 -9.17 7.19
CA ASP A 123 -11.73 -10.38 7.66
C ASP A 123 -11.86 -11.37 6.49
N ASP A 124 -11.50 -12.64 6.71
CA ASP A 124 -11.80 -13.74 5.80
C ASP A 124 -13.04 -14.49 6.27
N ASP A 125 -13.67 -15.26 5.38
CA ASP A 125 -14.91 -15.99 5.66
C ASP A 125 -14.77 -16.97 6.84
N ASP A 126 -13.55 -17.46 7.10
CA ASP A 126 -13.20 -18.38 8.19
C ASP A 126 -12.86 -17.69 9.53
N ASN A 127 -13.28 -16.42 9.73
CA ASN A 127 -12.99 -15.59 10.90
C ASN A 127 -11.49 -15.27 11.12
N GLY A 128 -10.62 -15.57 10.15
CA GLY A 128 -9.22 -15.15 10.12
C GLY A 128 -9.06 -13.69 9.72
N LEU A 129 -7.87 -13.11 9.96
CA LEU A 129 -7.48 -11.83 9.36
C LEU A 129 -6.40 -12.11 8.31
N ILE A 130 -6.63 -11.70 7.07
CA ILE A 130 -5.74 -11.97 5.94
C ILE A 130 -5.26 -10.68 5.29
N TRP A 131 -4.14 -10.75 4.59
CA TRP A 131 -3.69 -9.67 3.74
C TRP A 131 -4.53 -9.63 2.47
N ILE A 132 -5.11 -8.46 2.18
CA ILE A 132 -5.80 -8.14 0.94
C ILE A 132 -4.91 -7.20 0.13
N LEU A 133 -4.69 -7.54 -1.14
CA LEU A 133 -3.91 -6.78 -2.10
C LEU A 133 -4.81 -6.32 -3.25
N ASN A 134 -4.79 -5.03 -3.58
CA ASN A 134 -5.44 -4.50 -4.79
C ASN A 134 -4.50 -3.61 -5.59
N ALA A 135 -4.94 -3.18 -6.77
CA ALA A 135 -4.19 -2.26 -7.64
C ALA A 135 -4.96 -0.97 -7.99
N ASN A 136 -5.67 -0.42 -7.00
CA ASN A 136 -6.63 0.67 -7.21
C ASN A 136 -6.04 2.06 -6.98
N SER A 137 -4.74 2.25 -7.25
CA SER A 137 -4.16 3.58 -7.12
C SER A 137 -4.83 4.56 -8.07
N GLY A 138 -5.60 5.51 -7.52
CA GLY A 138 -6.20 6.59 -8.29
C GLY A 138 -5.19 7.53 -8.96
N ARG A 139 -3.89 7.36 -8.70
CA ARG A 139 -2.79 8.18 -9.26
C ARG A 139 -2.06 7.49 -10.40
N TYR A 140 -2.07 6.16 -10.46
CA TYR A 140 -1.36 5.41 -11.48
C TYR A 140 -2.30 4.49 -12.28
N CYS A 141 -3.31 3.91 -11.66
CA CYS A 141 -4.13 2.86 -12.27
C CYS A 141 -5.51 3.34 -12.77
N LYS A 142 -5.90 4.60 -12.55
CA LYS A 142 -7.27 5.04 -12.85
C LYS A 142 -7.58 5.08 -14.35
N GLN A 143 -6.73 5.70 -15.18
CA GLN A 143 -6.99 5.74 -16.64
C GLN A 143 -6.72 4.40 -17.33
N LYS A 144 -5.79 3.61 -16.79
CA LYS A 144 -5.39 2.33 -17.35
C LYS A 144 -5.22 1.31 -16.22
N PRO A 145 -6.33 0.72 -15.75
CA PRO A 145 -6.29 -0.33 -14.74
C PRO A 145 -5.43 -1.51 -15.22
N PRO A 146 -4.65 -2.15 -14.33
CA PRO A 146 -3.99 -3.40 -14.64
C PRO A 146 -5.03 -4.50 -14.86
N THR A 147 -4.67 -5.53 -15.64
CA THR A 147 -5.52 -6.72 -15.78
C THR A 147 -5.44 -7.59 -14.52
N PRO A 148 -6.42 -8.49 -14.29
CA PRO A 148 -6.35 -9.49 -13.22
C PRO A 148 -5.04 -10.27 -13.23
N ASP A 149 -4.63 -10.79 -14.40
CA ASP A 149 -3.37 -11.53 -14.57
C ASP A 149 -2.14 -10.71 -14.12
N GLN A 150 -2.13 -9.41 -14.39
CA GLN A 150 -1.03 -8.53 -13.97
C GLN A 150 -0.96 -8.36 -12.46
N LEU A 151 -2.13 -8.32 -11.81
CA LEU A 151 -2.20 -8.25 -10.35
C LEU A 151 -1.84 -9.61 -9.72
N ASP A 152 -2.23 -10.72 -10.34
CA ASP A 152 -1.79 -12.06 -9.93
C ASP A 152 -0.27 -12.20 -9.98
N LYS A 153 0.39 -11.65 -11.00
CA LYS A 153 1.86 -11.60 -11.06
C LYS A 153 2.48 -10.78 -9.93
N VAL A 154 1.82 -9.73 -9.47
CA VAL A 154 2.27 -9.02 -8.27
C VAL A 154 2.07 -9.87 -7.02
N ALA A 155 0.93 -10.55 -6.89
CA ALA A 155 0.65 -11.45 -5.77
C ALA A 155 1.67 -12.60 -5.69
N GLU A 156 2.11 -13.14 -6.84
CA GLU A 156 3.22 -14.10 -6.92
C GLU A 156 4.50 -13.54 -6.29
N ILE A 157 4.86 -12.27 -6.56
CA ILE A 157 6.03 -11.62 -5.94
C ILE A 157 5.88 -11.53 -4.42
N PHE A 158 4.69 -11.15 -3.91
CA PHE A 158 4.45 -11.11 -2.47
C PHE A 158 4.62 -12.48 -1.84
N LYS A 159 4.05 -13.52 -2.48
CA LYS A 159 4.16 -14.90 -2.05
C LYS A 159 5.61 -15.40 -2.04
N ASP A 160 6.38 -15.07 -3.07
CA ASP A 160 7.81 -15.39 -3.15
C ASP A 160 8.64 -14.72 -2.05
N ARG A 161 8.13 -13.63 -1.46
CA ARG A 161 8.71 -12.98 -0.27
C ARG A 161 8.12 -13.49 1.06
N GLY A 162 7.25 -14.50 1.02
CA GLY A 162 6.63 -15.11 2.19
C GLY A 162 5.37 -14.41 2.68
N VAL A 163 4.75 -13.56 1.86
CA VAL A 163 3.51 -12.85 2.21
C VAL A 163 2.35 -13.43 1.43
N ASP A 164 1.54 -14.26 2.08
CA ASP A 164 0.29 -14.75 1.48
C ASP A 164 -0.76 -13.64 1.47
N VAL A 165 -1.15 -13.24 0.26
CA VAL A 165 -2.17 -12.22 0.00
C VAL A 165 -3.35 -12.83 -0.77
N LYS A 166 -4.56 -12.34 -0.48
CA LYS A 166 -5.74 -12.54 -1.32
C LYS A 166 -5.90 -11.30 -2.19
N VAL A 167 -6.08 -11.50 -3.49
CA VAL A 167 -6.27 -10.40 -4.43
C VAL A 167 -7.71 -9.93 -4.40
N ASP A 168 -7.87 -8.62 -4.33
CA ASP A 168 -9.13 -7.91 -4.53
C ASP A 168 -9.09 -7.20 -5.89
N TYR A 169 -10.03 -7.55 -6.75
CA TYR A 169 -10.11 -7.12 -8.15
C TYR A 169 -11.10 -5.97 -8.37
N ASP A 170 -11.87 -5.60 -7.34
CA ASP A 170 -12.90 -4.56 -7.41
C ASP A 170 -12.33 -3.14 -7.39
#